data_AF-M8CFI8-F1
#
_entry.id   AF-M8CFI8-F1
#
_cell.length_a   1.000
_cell.length_b   1.000
_cell.length_c   1.000
_cell.angle_alpha   90.00
_cell.angle_beta   90.00
_cell.angle_gamma   90.00
#
_symmetry.space_group_name_H-M   'P 1'
#
loop_
_entity.id
_entity.type
_entity.pdbx_description
1 polymer ?
#
loop_
_entity_poly.entity_id
_entity_poly.type
_entity_poly.pdbx_seq_one_letter_code
_entity_poly.pdbx_strand_id
1 'polypeptide(L)'
;MEHIYQNCWNIEARVMWKAHIKENGMGNLYLQCILLDRHGTKMEAIAYNSQAIRFNSMLQTGSTYDFNRVGFNPTEMPDGHFWYLAMDFVTTLSATTEVRMSAQQITSTICPPCFPQFGEIFELRDRTITGASSLYL
;
A
#
# COMPACT_ATOMS: atom_id res chain seq x y z
N MET A 1 -8.69 9.84 -21.06
CA MET A 1 -8.28 10.44 -19.77
C MET A 1 -6.85 9.97 -19.55
N GLU A 2 -5.91 10.74 -20.08
CA GLU A 2 -4.54 10.31 -20.42
C GLU A 2 -3.54 10.75 -19.34
N HIS A 3 -2.77 9.79 -18.82
CA HIS A 3 -1.37 9.92 -18.37
C HIS A 3 -0.98 10.77 -17.15
N ILE A 4 -1.91 11.42 -16.42
CA ILE A 4 -1.54 12.41 -15.37
C ILE A 4 -0.69 11.83 -14.20
N TYR A 5 -0.70 10.52 -13.93
CA TYR A 5 -0.08 9.96 -12.71
C TYR A 5 1.04 8.94 -12.95
N GLN A 6 1.86 9.10 -13.99
CA GLN A 6 2.94 8.13 -14.24
C GLN A 6 4.28 8.58 -13.65
N ASN A 7 4.76 7.82 -12.66
CA ASN A 7 6.15 7.82 -12.18
C ASN A 7 6.72 9.18 -11.76
N CYS A 8 5.91 10.10 -11.25
CA CYS A 8 6.32 11.45 -10.85
C CYS A 8 6.11 11.75 -9.36
N TRP A 9 5.56 10.80 -8.61
CA TRP A 9 5.23 11.00 -7.19
C TRP A 9 6.31 10.42 -6.29
N ASN A 10 6.54 11.11 -5.18
CA ASN A 10 7.41 10.64 -4.11
C ASN A 10 6.54 10.40 -2.87
N ILE A 11 6.70 9.23 -2.27
CA ILE A 11 5.95 8.80 -1.09
C ILE A 11 6.95 8.29 -0.07
N GLU A 12 6.88 8.80 1.16
CA GLU A 12 7.53 8.19 2.31
C GLU A 12 6.50 7.31 3.02
N ALA A 13 6.76 6.01 3.09
CA ALA A 13 5.80 5.09 3.69
C ALA A 13 6.44 3.86 4.33
N ARG A 14 5.76 3.34 5.34
CA ARG A 14 6.05 2.05 5.96
C ARG A 14 5.31 0.93 5.26
N VAL A 15 6.01 -0.18 5.00
CA VAL A 15 5.40 -1.41 4.48
C VAL A 15 4.67 -2.11 5.63
N MET A 16 3.35 -1.99 5.68
CA MET A 16 2.53 -2.62 6.72
C MET A 16 2.25 -4.09 6.42
N TRP A 17 2.10 -4.41 5.14
CA TRP A 17 1.87 -5.77 4.67
C TRP A 17 2.46 -5.94 3.28
N LYS A 18 2.90 -7.17 2.99
CA LYS A 18 3.44 -7.57 1.70
C LYS A 18 2.96 -8.98 1.39
N ALA A 19 2.33 -9.14 0.23
CA ALA A 19 1.89 -10.44 -0.27
C ALA A 19 3.08 -11.32 -0.65
N HIS A 20 2.84 -12.62 -0.76
CA HIS A 20 3.64 -13.45 -1.67
C HIS A 20 3.33 -13.05 -3.12
N ILE A 21 4.29 -13.27 -4.03
CA ILE A 21 4.06 -13.05 -5.46
C ILE A 21 2.95 -13.99 -5.93
N LYS A 22 2.02 -13.44 -6.69
CA LYS A 22 0.86 -14.15 -7.26
C LYS A 22 0.84 -13.96 -8.77
N GLU A 23 0.05 -14.77 -9.46
CA GLU A 23 -0.26 -14.60 -10.88
C GLU A 23 -1.72 -14.15 -11.01
N ASN A 24 -2.00 -13.18 -11.88
CA ASN A 24 -3.36 -12.70 -12.13
C ASN A 24 -4.03 -13.46 -13.30
N GLY A 25 -5.30 -13.18 -13.57
CA GLY A 25 -6.07 -13.86 -14.63
C GLY A 25 -5.54 -13.64 -16.05
N MET A 26 -4.58 -12.72 -16.23
CA MET A 26 -3.92 -12.43 -17.50
C MET A 26 -2.52 -13.04 -17.60
N GLY A 27 -2.09 -13.84 -16.62
CA GLY A 27 -0.77 -14.47 -16.61
C GLY A 27 0.38 -13.56 -16.13
N ASN A 28 0.07 -12.39 -15.58
CA ASN A 28 1.11 -11.50 -15.04
C ASN A 28 1.42 -11.86 -13.58
N LEU A 29 2.70 -11.98 -13.28
CA LEU A 29 3.16 -12.05 -11.90
C LEU A 29 3.04 -10.68 -11.25
N TYR A 30 2.62 -10.62 -9.99
CA TYR A 30 2.50 -9.36 -9.27
C TYR A 30 2.82 -9.49 -7.79
N LEU A 31 3.31 -8.37 -7.23
CA LEU A 31 3.51 -8.15 -5.81
C LEU A 31 2.56 -7.05 -5.36
N GLN A 32 1.84 -7.30 -4.27
CA GLN A 32 0.93 -6.34 -3.64
C GLN A 32 1.44 -6.00 -2.23
N CYS A 33 1.41 -4.73 -1.88
CA CYS A 33 1.79 -4.23 -0.56
C CYS A 33 0.72 -3.27 -0.03
N ILE A 34 0.58 -3.23 1.29
CA ILE A 34 -0.11 -2.12 1.98
C ILE A 34 0.96 -1.22 2.57
N LEU A 35 0.93 0.04 2.18
CA LEU A 35 1.79 1.12 2.64
C LEU A 35 1.03 2.00 3.62
N LEU A 36 1.75 2.59 4.58
CA LEU A 36 1.23 3.57 5.54
C LEU A 36 2.12 4.79 5.52
N ASP A 37 1.56 5.96 5.21
CA ASP A 37 2.29 7.22 5.29
C ASP A 37 2.35 7.77 6.72
N ARG A 38 3.08 8.87 6.91
CA ARG A 38 3.22 9.54 8.21
C ARG A 38 1.93 10.14 8.77
N HIS A 39 0.92 10.35 7.93
CA HIS A 39 -0.38 10.90 8.30
C HIS A 39 -1.38 9.81 8.71
N GLY A 40 -0.98 8.54 8.63
CA GLY A 40 -1.85 7.40 8.90
C GLY A 40 -2.67 6.97 7.69
N THR A 41 -2.44 7.57 6.51
CA THR A 41 -3.10 7.18 5.27
C THR A 41 -2.54 5.85 4.80
N LYS A 42 -3.43 4.90 4.56
CA LYS A 42 -3.06 3.63 3.95
C LYS A 42 -3.19 3.72 2.45
N MET A 43 -2.27 3.08 1.75
CA MET A 43 -2.33 2.92 0.31
C MET A 43 -1.97 1.50 -0.09
N GLU A 44 -2.57 1.00 -1.15
CA GLU A 44 -2.07 -0.22 -1.79
C GLU A 44 -1.07 0.12 -2.87
N ALA A 45 -0.01 -0.68 -2.95
CA ALA A 45 0.99 -0.61 -3.99
C ALA A 45 1.09 -1.94 -4.73
N ILE A 46 1.25 -1.85 -6.05
CA ILE A 46 1.40 -3.01 -6.93
C ILE A 46 2.63 -2.88 -7.82
N ALA A 47 3.32 -4.00 -8.03
CA ALA A 47 4.40 -4.14 -8.99
C ALA A 47 4.17 -5.40 -9.82
N TYR A 48 4.52 -5.39 -11.11
CA TYR A 48 4.32 -6.52 -12.01
C TYR A 48 5.64 -7.12 -12.50
N ASN A 49 5.59 -8.40 -12.82
CA ASN A 49 6.62 -9.18 -13.53
C ASN A 49 8.01 -8.98 -12.90
N SER A 50 9.00 -8.51 -13.66
CA SER A 50 10.36 -8.31 -13.15
C SER A 50 10.41 -7.33 -11.97
N GLN A 51 9.50 -6.35 -11.92
CA GLN A 51 9.43 -5.40 -10.81
C GLN A 51 8.86 -6.04 -9.55
N ALA A 52 7.91 -6.98 -9.68
CA ALA A 52 7.41 -7.77 -8.55
C ALA A 52 8.56 -8.53 -7.87
N ILE A 53 9.42 -9.18 -8.65
CA ILE A 53 10.58 -9.92 -8.13
C ILE A 53 11.58 -8.98 -7.45
N ARG A 54 11.92 -7.86 -8.11
CA ARG A 54 12.84 -6.83 -7.57
C ARG A 54 12.35 -6.27 -6.25
N PHE A 55 11.09 -5.81 -6.18
CA PHE A 55 10.58 -5.18 -4.97
C PHE A 55 10.27 -6.21 -3.87
N ASN A 56 10.02 -7.47 -4.22
CA ASN A 56 9.82 -8.51 -3.20
C ASN A 56 11.09 -8.75 -2.36
N SER A 57 12.27 -8.67 -2.98
CA SER A 57 13.55 -8.81 -2.26
C SER A 57 13.96 -7.54 -1.52
N MET A 58 13.62 -6.36 -2.05
CA MET A 58 13.98 -5.07 -1.43
C MET A 58 13.09 -4.69 -0.25
N LEU A 59 11.78 -4.93 -0.35
CA LEU A 59 10.81 -4.45 0.63
C LEU A 59 10.64 -5.44 1.78
N GLN A 60 10.79 -4.93 3.00
CA GLN A 60 10.59 -5.66 4.24
C GLN A 60 9.40 -5.10 4.99
N THR A 61 8.48 -5.97 5.42
CA THR A 61 7.37 -5.59 6.28
C THR A 61 7.90 -4.97 7.58
N GLY A 62 7.33 -3.85 7.98
CA GLY A 62 7.71 -3.08 9.15
C GLY A 62 8.73 -1.97 8.88
N SER A 63 9.43 -1.98 7.76
CA SER A 63 10.43 -0.96 7.40
C SER A 63 9.80 0.23 6.68
N THR A 64 10.43 1.41 6.83
CA THR A 64 10.01 2.67 6.18
C THR A 64 10.95 2.99 5.02
N TYR A 65 10.38 3.43 3.90
CA TYR A 65 11.11 3.72 2.67
C TYR A 65 10.63 5.02 2.03
N ASP A 66 11.57 5.66 1.34
CA ASP A 66 11.30 6.70 0.34
C ASP A 66 11.10 6.02 -1.02
N PHE A 67 9.87 6.00 -1.48
CA PHE A 67 9.48 5.56 -2.82
C PHE A 67 9.44 6.78 -3.74
N ASN A 68 10.40 6.90 -4.64
CA ASN A 68 10.46 8.00 -5.60
C ASN A 68 10.02 7.52 -6.98
N ARG A 69 9.37 8.41 -7.73
CA ARG A 69 8.89 8.12 -9.09
C ARG A 69 7.90 6.95 -9.12
N VAL A 70 6.95 6.94 -8.19
CA VAL A 70 5.81 6.02 -8.25
C VAL A 70 4.73 6.60 -9.17
N GLY A 71 3.92 5.71 -9.76
CA GLY A 71 2.71 6.10 -10.46
C GLY A 71 1.46 5.80 -9.65
N PHE A 72 0.31 6.20 -10.17
CA PHE A 72 -1.01 5.78 -9.69
C PHE A 72 -1.88 5.33 -10.86
N ASN A 73 -2.58 4.22 -10.69
CA ASN A 73 -3.59 3.74 -11.63
C ASN A 73 -4.95 3.62 -10.92
N PRO A 74 -6.07 3.77 -11.64
CA PRO A 74 -7.38 3.43 -11.09
C PRO A 74 -7.44 1.97 -10.62
N THR A 75 -8.22 1.67 -9.58
CA THR A 75 -8.42 0.29 -9.09
C THR A 75 -9.38 -0.53 -9.96
N GLU A 76 -10.18 0.12 -10.80
CA GLU A 76 -11.04 -0.48 -11.83
C GLU A 76 -10.22 -1.01 -13.03
N MET A 77 -9.32 -1.97 -12.78
CA MET A 77 -8.55 -2.63 -13.83
C MET A 77 -9.18 -3.96 -14.23
N PRO A 78 -9.18 -4.33 -15.52
CA PRO A 78 -9.78 -5.58 -16.01
C PRO A 78 -8.95 -6.84 -15.68
N ASP A 79 -7.90 -6.71 -14.88
CA ASP A 79 -6.89 -7.74 -14.63
C ASP A 79 -7.21 -8.69 -13.47
N GLY A 80 -8.38 -8.49 -12.84
CA GLY A 80 -8.92 -9.39 -11.82
C GLY A 80 -8.22 -9.28 -10.46
N HIS A 81 -7.54 -8.18 -10.17
CA HIS A 81 -6.96 -7.97 -8.84
C HIS A 81 -8.03 -7.81 -7.77
N PHE A 82 -7.75 -8.44 -6.62
CA PHE A 82 -8.49 -8.20 -5.39
C PHE A 82 -7.74 -7.17 -4.55
N TRP A 83 -8.37 -6.02 -4.32
CA TRP A 83 -7.88 -4.96 -3.44
C TRP A 83 -8.46 -5.13 -2.03
N TYR A 84 -7.61 -5.03 -1.01
CA TYR A 84 -8.02 -5.12 0.40
C TYR A 84 -8.50 -3.78 0.95
N LEU A 85 -8.04 -2.67 0.38
CA LEU A 85 -8.48 -1.31 0.69
C LEU A 85 -9.47 -0.83 -0.38
N ALA A 86 -10.59 -0.27 0.05
CA ALA A 86 -11.54 0.40 -0.83
C ALA A 86 -11.00 1.77 -1.21
N MET A 87 -10.28 1.86 -2.33
CA MET A 87 -9.66 3.09 -2.82
C MET A 87 -9.87 3.24 -4.33
N ASP A 88 -9.91 4.49 -4.81
CA ASP A 88 -10.08 4.79 -6.23
C ASP A 88 -8.78 4.57 -7.04
N PHE A 89 -7.62 4.62 -6.36
CA PHE A 89 -6.31 4.50 -6.99
C PHE A 89 -5.37 3.55 -6.24
N VAL A 90 -4.49 2.89 -6.99
CA VAL A 90 -3.39 2.06 -6.49
C VAL A 90 -2.05 2.69 -6.88
N THR A 91 -1.10 2.68 -5.95
CA THR A 91 0.29 3.07 -6.22
C THR A 91 0.95 2.01 -7.10
N THR A 92 1.61 2.43 -8.18
CA THR A 92 2.32 1.51 -9.08
C THR A 92 3.83 1.68 -8.95
N LEU A 93 4.52 0.57 -8.75
CA LEU A 93 5.97 0.51 -8.69
C LEU A 93 6.48 -0.06 -10.02
N SER A 94 7.19 0.78 -10.76
CA SER A 94 7.65 0.49 -12.11
C SER A 94 9.17 0.33 -12.17
N ALA A 95 9.71 0.12 -13.37
CA ALA A 95 11.15 0.06 -13.59
C ALA A 95 11.87 1.37 -13.16
N THR A 96 11.20 2.51 -13.28
CA THR A 96 11.75 3.82 -12.93
C THR A 96 11.60 4.17 -11.45
N THR A 97 10.82 3.39 -10.70
CA THR A 97 10.64 3.62 -9.27
C THR A 97 11.94 3.34 -8.53
N GLU A 98 12.38 4.32 -7.74
CA GLU A 98 13.53 4.24 -6.88
C GLU A 98 13.07 4.07 -5.43
N VAL A 99 13.62 3.09 -4.72
CA VAL A 99 13.28 2.82 -3.32
C VAL A 99 14.53 2.90 -2.49
N ARG A 100 14.51 3.73 -1.44
CA ARG A 100 15.58 3.87 -0.46
C ARG A 100 15.01 3.68 0.93
N MET A 101 15.76 3.06 1.83
CA MET A 101 15.36 3.00 3.24
C MET A 101 15.33 4.42 3.80
N SER A 102 14.22 4.83 4.41
CA SER A 102 14.12 6.16 5.02
C SER A 102 14.90 6.18 6.34
N ALA A 103 15.50 7.33 6.65
CA ALA A 103 16.11 7.58 7.95
C ALA A 103 15.05 7.75 9.05
N GLN A 104 13.82 8.12 8.69
CA GLN A 104 12.71 8.28 9.60
C GLN A 104 11.92 6.97 9.73
N GLN A 105 11.60 6.57 10.96
CA GLN A 105 10.67 5.48 11.18
C GLN A 105 9.26 6.04 11.33
N ILE A 106 8.37 5.68 10.40
CA ILE A 106 6.94 5.92 10.58
C ILE A 106 6.44 4.91 11.60
N THR A 107 6.27 5.34 12.84
CA THR A 107 5.68 4.51 13.89
C THR A 107 4.18 4.43 13.66
N SER A 108 3.63 3.22 13.64
CA SER A 108 2.18 3.05 13.66
C SER A 108 1.75 3.20 15.12
N THR A 109 1.12 4.32 15.45
CA THR A 109 0.34 4.46 16.69
C THR A 109 -1.04 3.81 16.58
N ILE A 110 -1.34 3.16 15.44
CA ILE A 110 -2.68 2.73 15.05
C ILE A 110 -2.97 1.26 15.42
N CYS A 111 -2.09 0.58 16.15
CA CYS A 111 -2.55 -0.57 16.90
C CYS A 111 -3.32 -0.03 18.10
N PRO A 112 -4.65 -0.30 18.24
CA PRO A 112 -5.27 -0.11 19.53
C PRO A 112 -4.45 -0.93 20.55
N PRO A 113 -4.20 -0.40 21.75
CA PRO A 113 -3.36 -1.06 22.76
C PRO A 113 -3.86 -2.47 23.14
N CYS A 114 -5.09 -2.80 22.76
CA CYS A 114 -5.69 -4.11 22.78
C CYS A 114 -6.54 -4.31 21.50
N PHE A 115 -6.72 -5.56 21.06
CA PHE A 115 -7.70 -5.86 20.00
C PHE A 115 -9.10 -5.39 20.45
N PRO A 116 -9.86 -4.69 19.60
CA PRO A 116 -11.24 -4.34 19.92
C PRO A 116 -12.06 -5.61 20.15
N GLN A 117 -13.04 -5.54 21.05
CA GLN A 117 -13.91 -6.69 21.28
C GLN A 117 -14.70 -6.99 20.00
N PHE A 118 -15.02 -8.26 19.74
CA PHE A 118 -15.65 -8.67 18.48
C PHE A 118 -16.94 -7.90 18.15
N GLY A 119 -17.70 -7.47 19.17
CA GLY A 119 -18.89 -6.63 18.99
C GLY A 119 -18.58 -5.23 18.44
N GLU A 120 -17.44 -4.64 18.83
CA GLU A 120 -17.02 -3.29 18.41
C GLU A 120 -16.52 -3.29 16.95
N ILE A 121 -16.10 -4.45 16.43
CA ILE A 121 -15.63 -4.59 15.04
C ILE A 121 -16.75 -4.26 14.03
N PHE A 122 -18.00 -4.56 14.36
CA PHE A 122 -19.15 -4.26 13.50
C PHE A 122 -19.49 -2.78 13.44
N GLU A 123 -19.08 -1.99 14.43
CA GLU A 123 -19.31 -0.55 14.49
C GLU A 123 -18.18 0.26 13.86
N LEU A 124 -17.05 -0.39 13.51
CA LEU A 124 -15.96 0.25 12.77
C LEU A 124 -16.45 0.61 11.35
N ARG A 125 -16.67 1.91 11.13
CA ARG A 125 -17.19 2.48 9.87
C ARG A 125 -16.46 1.98 8.62
N ASP A 126 -15.16 1.73 8.73
CA ASP A 126 -14.32 1.37 7.58
C ASP A 126 -14.00 -0.12 7.51
N ARG A 127 -14.56 -0.95 8.39
CA ARG A 127 -14.26 -2.41 8.51
C ARG A 127 -12.77 -2.75 8.61
N THR A 128 -11.93 -1.79 9.03
CA THR A 128 -10.52 -2.02 9.29
C THR A 128 -10.26 -1.96 10.79
N ILE A 129 -9.43 -2.88 11.30
CA ILE A 129 -9.09 -2.99 12.75
C ILE A 129 -8.40 -1.73 13.28
N THR A 130 -7.87 -0.88 12.41
CA THR A 130 -7.15 0.33 12.76
C THR A 130 -8.00 1.55 12.38
N GLY A 131 -9.14 1.71 13.03
CA GLY A 131 -9.88 2.96 13.00
C GLY A 131 -9.05 4.04 13.69
N ALA A 132 -8.20 4.75 12.94
CA ALA A 132 -7.73 6.05 13.36
C ALA A 132 -8.91 7.01 13.17
N SER A 133 -9.75 7.10 14.19
CA SER A 133 -10.72 8.18 14.31
C SER A 133 -9.96 9.48 14.15
N SER A 134 -10.34 10.28 13.15
CA SER A 134 -10.05 11.71 13.14
C SER A 134 -10.69 12.30 14.40
N LEU A 135 -9.92 12.39 15.48
CA LEU A 135 -10.26 13.19 16.64
C LEU A 135 -9.92 14.64 16.29
N TYR A 136 -10.85 15.28 15.57
CA TYR A 136 -11.09 16.70 15.77
C TYR A 136 -12.10 16.82 16.91
N LEU A 137 -11.58 16.99 18.13
CA LEU A 137 -12.05 17.93 19.14
C LEU A 137 -10.85 18.34 20.00
#